data_AF-A0A6H1ZP89-F1
#
_entry.id   AF-A0A6H1ZP89-F1
#
_cell.length_a   1.000
_cell.length_b   1.000
_cell.length_c   1.000
_cell.angle_alpha   90.00
_cell.angle_beta   90.00
_cell.angle_gamma   90.00
#
_symmetry.space_group_name_H-M   'P 1'
#
loop_
_entity.id
_entity.type
_entity.pdbx_description
1 polymer ?
#
loop_
_entity_poly.entity_id
_entity_poly.type
_entity_poly.pdbx_seq_one_letter_code
_entity_poly.pdbx_strand_id
1 'polypeptide(L)'
;MTENLEDDMIENFMDDILEAAQGERIEAIVIGPYGGYDEWSILEEYDERIPLEYRDTLIDWTIAKNFLDYEYSTGYGGAECHAIYAWTPTRVLFVVQYDGSTKIKSISRNPVGGTPEIPGG
;
A
#
# COMPACT_ATOMS: atom_id res chain seq x y z
N MET A 1 -0.28 32.50 18.26
CA MET A 1 0.59 31.43 17.75
C MET A 1 -0.30 30.53 16.94
N THR A 2 -0.24 30.64 15.62
CA THR A 2 -0.98 29.77 14.69
C THR A 2 -0.18 28.49 14.57
N GLU A 3 -0.58 27.46 15.31
CA GLU A 3 -0.18 26.09 14.99
C GLU A 3 -0.90 25.74 13.68
N ASN A 4 -0.18 25.88 12.57
CA ASN A 4 -0.52 25.14 11.37
C ASN A 4 -0.18 23.69 11.71
N LEU A 5 -1.15 22.97 12.26
CA LEU A 5 -1.17 21.52 12.14
C LEU A 5 -1.29 21.29 10.63
N GLU A 6 -0.18 20.88 10.00
CA GLU A 6 -0.27 20.25 8.70
C GLU A 6 -1.26 19.10 8.89
N ASP A 7 -2.39 19.19 8.18
CA ASP A 7 -3.45 18.19 8.19
C ASP A 7 -2.79 16.88 7.79
N ASP A 8 -2.52 15.99 8.75
CA ASP A 8 -2.17 14.61 8.43
C ASP A 8 -3.33 14.07 7.60
N MET A 9 -3.09 13.85 6.31
CA MET A 9 -4.12 13.37 5.40
C MET A 9 -4.40 11.92 5.76
N ILE A 10 -5.51 11.72 6.46
CA ILE A 10 -6.02 10.40 6.82
C ILE A 10 -6.79 9.86 5.62
N GLU A 11 -6.30 8.76 5.05
CA GLU A 11 -6.90 8.05 3.93
C GLU A 11 -7.24 6.61 4.34
N ASN A 12 -8.13 5.93 3.61
CA ASN A 12 -8.42 4.52 3.83
C ASN A 12 -7.58 3.67 2.88
N PHE A 13 -6.77 2.76 3.43
CA PHE A 13 -5.79 2.00 2.65
C PHE A 13 -6.44 1.09 1.60
N MET A 14 -7.58 0.46 1.91
CA MET A 14 -8.32 -0.34 0.94
C MET A 14 -8.84 0.53 -0.20
N ASP A 15 -9.40 1.71 0.11
CA ASP A 15 -9.94 2.62 -0.89
C ASP A 15 -8.85 3.14 -1.83
N ASP A 16 -7.67 3.47 -1.31
CA ASP A 16 -6.51 3.88 -2.14
C ASP A 16 -6.06 2.78 -3.07
N ILE A 17 -6.06 1.52 -2.61
CA ILE A 17 -5.72 0.37 -3.45
C ILE A 17 -6.73 0.25 -4.59
N LEU A 18 -8.02 0.45 -4.29
CA LEU A 18 -9.10 0.41 -5.28
C LEU A 18 -9.02 1.57 -6.27
N GLU A 19 -8.66 2.77 -5.81
CA GLU A 19 -8.42 3.93 -6.67
C GLU A 19 -7.23 3.67 -7.61
N ALA A 20 -6.11 3.17 -7.09
CA ALA A 20 -4.94 2.81 -7.88
C ALA A 20 -5.24 1.71 -8.90
N ALA A 21 -6.17 0.80 -8.59
CA ALA A 21 -6.66 -0.20 -9.52
C ALA A 21 -7.48 0.40 -10.68
N GLN A 22 -7.89 1.67 -10.65
CA GLN A 22 -8.62 2.38 -11.71
C GLN A 22 -9.81 1.56 -12.27
N GLY A 23 -10.56 0.91 -11.39
CA GLY A 23 -11.73 0.09 -11.74
C GLY A 23 -11.42 -1.31 -12.27
N GLU A 24 -10.15 -1.70 -12.42
CA GLU A 24 -9.80 -3.10 -12.67
C GLU A 24 -10.05 -3.95 -11.42
N ARG A 25 -10.54 -5.18 -11.62
CA ARG A 25 -10.64 -6.15 -10.53
C ARG A 25 -9.23 -6.53 -10.06
N ILE A 26 -9.02 -6.49 -8.74
CA ILE A 26 -7.84 -7.07 -8.11
C ILE A 26 -8.09 -8.58 -7.98
N GLU A 27 -7.18 -9.37 -8.54
CA GLU A 27 -7.27 -10.83 -8.59
C GLU A 27 -6.61 -11.47 -7.37
N ALA A 28 -5.42 -11.00 -7.01
CA ALA A 28 -4.63 -11.53 -5.93
C ALA A 28 -3.73 -10.44 -5.33
N ILE A 29 -3.27 -10.65 -4.10
CA ILE A 29 -2.39 -9.74 -3.39
C ILE A 29 -1.45 -10.50 -2.46
N VAL A 30 -0.26 -9.95 -2.25
CA VAL A 30 0.63 -10.31 -1.15
C VAL A 30 0.66 -9.13 -0.19
N ILE A 31 0.46 -9.39 1.09
CA ILE A 31 0.55 -8.39 2.17
C ILE A 31 1.83 -8.66 2.95
N GLY A 32 2.75 -7.70 2.90
CA GLY A 32 3.99 -7.70 3.66
C GLY A 32 3.88 -6.89 4.96
N PRO A 33 5.02 -6.61 5.62
CA PRO A 33 5.03 -5.93 6.92
C PRO A 33 4.51 -4.49 6.86
N TYR A 34 3.93 -4.04 7.97
CA TYR A 34 3.63 -2.64 8.24
C TYR A 34 4.90 -1.78 8.28
N GLY A 35 4.88 -0.60 7.66
CA GLY A 35 6.09 0.23 7.52
C GLY A 35 7.09 -0.27 6.47
N GLY A 36 6.83 -1.44 5.86
CA GLY A 36 7.81 -2.13 5.03
C GLY A 36 8.96 -2.71 5.85
N TYR A 37 10.06 -3.08 5.18
CA TYR A 37 11.29 -3.57 5.84
C TYR A 37 12.20 -2.43 6.34
N ASP A 38 11.65 -1.23 6.57
CA ASP A 38 12.39 -0.18 7.24
C ASP A 38 12.53 -0.57 8.72
N GLU A 39 13.75 -0.92 9.14
CA GLU A 39 14.06 -1.42 10.50
C GLU A 39 13.60 -0.46 11.62
N TRP A 40 13.33 0.80 11.29
CA TRP A 40 12.85 1.83 12.21
C TRP A 40 11.32 1.90 12.35
N SER A 41 10.57 1.20 11.50
CA SER A 41 9.12 1.36 11.32
C SER A 41 8.32 0.05 11.50
N ILE A 42 8.99 -1.09 11.74
CA ILE A 42 8.32 -2.37 12.00
C ILE A 42 7.65 -2.32 13.37
N LEU A 43 6.36 -1.98 13.39
CA LEU A 43 5.53 -2.03 14.56
C LEU A 43 4.76 -3.36 14.56
N GLU A 44 5.30 -4.37 15.27
CA GLU A 44 4.72 -5.73 15.33
C GLU A 44 3.22 -5.73 15.69
N GLU A 45 2.76 -4.74 16.46
CA GLU A 45 1.35 -4.59 16.84
C GLU A 45 0.41 -4.34 15.65
N TYR A 46 0.88 -3.69 14.59
CA TYR A 46 0.06 -3.42 13.40
C TYR A 46 -0.02 -4.65 12.49
N ASP A 47 1.03 -5.46 12.45
CA ASP A 47 1.06 -6.72 11.70
C ASP A 47 0.07 -7.75 12.28
N GLU A 48 -0.29 -7.66 13.57
CA GLU A 48 -1.32 -8.52 14.19
C GLU A 48 -2.69 -8.46 13.47
N ARG A 49 -2.94 -7.38 12.72
CA ARG A 49 -4.13 -7.23 11.87
C ARG A 49 -4.18 -8.26 10.74
N ILE A 50 -3.02 -8.74 10.29
CA ILE A 50 -2.90 -9.76 9.25
C ILE A 50 -2.65 -11.12 9.94
N PRO A 51 -3.57 -12.09 9.84
CA PRO A 51 -3.34 -13.43 10.37
C PRO A 51 -2.06 -14.03 9.78
N LEU A 52 -1.30 -14.76 10.60
CA LEU A 52 0.04 -15.24 10.26
C LEU A 52 0.07 -16.08 8.98
N GLU A 53 -0.97 -16.86 8.71
CA GLU A 53 -1.12 -17.68 7.50
C GLU A 53 -1.27 -16.86 6.21
N TYR A 54 -1.62 -15.58 6.32
CA TYR A 54 -1.86 -14.67 5.19
C TYR A 54 -0.73 -13.65 4.98
N ARG A 55 0.25 -13.58 5.88
CA ARG A 55 1.43 -12.71 5.72
C ARG A 55 2.39 -13.31 4.69
N ASP A 56 2.90 -12.47 3.80
CA ASP A 56 3.86 -12.83 2.75
C ASP A 56 3.39 -13.99 1.83
N THR A 57 2.08 -14.30 1.83
CA THR A 57 1.48 -15.32 0.96
C THR A 57 0.58 -14.67 -0.09
N LEU A 58 0.47 -15.33 -1.24
CA LEU A 58 -0.45 -14.90 -2.29
C LEU A 58 -1.88 -15.28 -1.89
N ILE A 59 -2.73 -14.30 -1.68
CA ILE A 59 -4.12 -14.48 -1.25
C ILE A 59 -5.10 -13.81 -2.20
N ASP A 60 -6.34 -14.30 -2.22
CA ASP A 60 -7.42 -13.72 -3.01
C ASP A 60 -7.86 -12.37 -2.42
N TRP A 61 -8.11 -11.38 -3.30
CA TRP A 61 -8.53 -10.04 -2.89
C TRP A 61 -9.80 -10.03 -2.02
N THR A 62 -10.74 -10.95 -2.24
CA THR A 62 -12.00 -11.02 -1.48
C THR A 62 -11.79 -11.34 0.00
N ILE A 63 -10.69 -12.03 0.31
CA ILE A 63 -10.24 -12.31 1.67
C ILE A 63 -9.43 -11.11 2.19
N ALA A 64 -8.43 -10.69 1.41
CA ALA A 64 -7.45 -9.68 1.78
C ALA A 64 -8.05 -8.33 2.14
N LYS A 65 -9.06 -7.87 1.38
CA LYS A 65 -9.65 -6.54 1.56
C LYS A 65 -10.16 -6.29 2.99
N ASN A 66 -10.58 -7.35 3.70
CA ASN A 66 -11.09 -7.22 5.05
C ASN A 66 -9.98 -6.91 6.07
N PHE A 67 -8.72 -7.23 5.75
CA PHE A 67 -7.57 -6.89 6.59
C PHE A 67 -7.01 -5.50 6.26
N LEU A 68 -7.27 -5.01 5.05
CA LEU A 68 -6.74 -3.75 4.52
C LEU A 68 -7.70 -2.57 4.64
N ASP A 69 -8.93 -2.81 5.09
CA ASP A 69 -9.92 -1.77 5.39
C ASP A 69 -9.58 -1.06 6.71
N TYR A 70 -8.66 -0.09 6.62
CA TYR A 70 -8.24 0.73 7.74
C TYR A 70 -7.71 2.10 7.31
N GLU A 71 -7.79 3.05 8.23
CA GLU A 71 -7.25 4.39 8.07
C GLU A 71 -5.74 4.41 8.30
N TYR A 72 -5.01 5.18 7.48
CA TYR A 72 -3.57 5.42 7.63
C TYR A 72 -3.21 6.86 7.29
N SER A 73 -2.10 7.36 7.85
CA SER A 73 -1.55 8.66 7.45
C SER A 73 -0.76 8.55 6.16
N THR A 74 -1.09 9.41 5.19
CA THR A 74 -0.26 9.64 3.99
C THR A 74 0.73 10.80 4.16
N GLY A 75 0.75 11.40 5.36
CA GLY A 75 1.56 12.56 5.77
C GLY A 75 3.02 12.25 6.10
N TYR A 76 3.74 13.24 6.66
CA TYR A 76 5.18 13.13 6.91
C TYR A 76 5.49 12.27 8.14
N GLY A 77 6.27 11.18 8.00
CA GLY A 77 6.80 10.44 9.15
C GLY A 77 7.12 8.96 8.94
N GLY A 78 6.55 8.32 7.91
CA GLY A 78 6.73 6.90 7.66
C GLY A 78 5.62 6.34 6.79
N ALA A 79 5.80 5.13 6.26
CA ALA A 79 4.68 4.42 5.61
C ALA A 79 3.80 3.81 6.70
N GLU A 80 2.72 4.48 7.09
CA GLU A 80 1.78 3.97 8.11
C GLU A 80 0.82 2.90 7.57
N CYS A 81 1.29 2.08 6.65
CA CYS A 81 0.51 1.01 6.03
C CYS A 81 1.38 -0.23 5.75
N HIS A 82 0.71 -1.32 5.37
CA HIS A 82 1.37 -2.57 4.98
C HIS A 82 1.93 -2.46 3.57
N ALA A 83 3.14 -3.01 3.36
CA ALA A 83 3.65 -3.22 2.01
C ALA A 83 2.74 -4.19 1.25
N ILE A 84 2.48 -3.93 -0.04
CA ILE A 84 1.68 -4.81 -0.88
C ILE A 84 2.29 -5.03 -2.25
N TYR A 85 2.00 -6.19 -2.82
CA TYR A 85 1.94 -6.38 -4.27
C TYR A 85 0.55 -6.87 -4.62
N ALA A 86 -0.23 -6.08 -5.37
CA ALA A 86 -1.59 -6.46 -5.78
C ALA A 86 -1.68 -6.57 -7.32
N TRP A 87 -2.23 -7.68 -7.81
CA TRP A 87 -2.31 -7.95 -9.24
C TRP A 87 -3.73 -7.70 -9.77
N THR A 88 -3.81 -6.92 -10.84
CA THR A 88 -4.98 -6.82 -11.71
C THR A 88 -4.73 -7.60 -13.01
N PRO A 89 -5.70 -7.70 -13.93
CA PRO A 89 -5.47 -8.29 -15.24
C PRO A 89 -4.29 -7.65 -15.99
N THR A 90 -4.06 -6.34 -15.83
CA THR A 90 -3.04 -5.62 -16.61
C THR A 90 -1.90 -5.01 -15.80
N ARG A 91 -2.04 -4.88 -14.48
CA ARG A 91 -1.10 -4.12 -13.63
C ARG A 91 -0.70 -4.86 -12.35
N VAL A 92 0.42 -4.43 -11.79
CA VAL A 92 0.85 -4.73 -10.43
C VAL A 92 0.88 -3.41 -9.66
N LEU A 93 0.14 -3.35 -8.57
CA LEU A 93 0.06 -2.22 -7.65
C LEU A 93 1.02 -2.45 -6.48
N PHE A 94 1.66 -1.39 -5.99
CA PHE A 94 2.58 -1.45 -4.85
C PHE A 94 2.66 -0.10 -4.14
N VAL A 95 2.97 -0.13 -2.84
CA VAL A 95 3.23 1.07 -2.04
C VAL A 95 4.58 1.66 -2.41
N VAL A 96 4.61 2.98 -2.55
CA VAL A 96 5.80 3.81 -2.68
C VAL A 96 5.76 4.84 -1.57
N GLN A 97 6.86 4.99 -0.86
CA GLN A 97 7.05 6.01 0.14
C GLN A 97 8.29 6.84 -0.24
N TYR A 98 8.16 8.17 -0.15
CA TYR A 98 9.27 9.08 -0.35
C TYR A 98 9.06 10.38 0.43
N ASP A 99 10.06 10.77 1.21
CA ASP A 99 10.08 11.99 2.02
C ASP A 99 8.79 12.16 2.86
N GLY A 100 8.35 11.06 3.49
CA GLY A 100 7.12 10.99 4.27
C GLY A 100 5.86 10.71 3.44
N SER A 101 5.76 11.16 2.19
CA SER A 101 4.56 10.93 1.38
C SER A 101 4.43 9.46 0.98
N THR A 102 3.32 8.85 1.38
CA THR A 102 2.96 7.47 1.02
C THR A 102 1.91 7.46 -0.09
N LYS A 103 2.14 6.67 -1.15
CA LYS A 103 1.24 6.56 -2.31
C LYS A 103 1.22 5.14 -2.84
N ILE A 104 0.14 4.79 -3.53
CA ILE A 104 0.07 3.54 -4.29
C ILE A 104 0.39 3.83 -5.76
N LYS A 105 1.37 3.09 -6.29
CA LYS A 105 1.78 3.17 -7.70
C LYS A 105 1.50 1.85 -8.39
N SER A 106 1.59 1.86 -9.72
CA SER A 106 1.38 0.68 -10.52
C SER A 106 2.34 0.58 -11.69
N ILE A 107 2.65 -0.66 -12.09
CA ILE A 107 3.38 -0.99 -13.31
C ILE A 107 2.60 -2.03 -14.12
N SER A 108 2.90 -2.16 -15.40
CA SER A 108 2.31 -3.22 -16.22
C SER A 108 2.70 -4.60 -15.73
N ARG A 109 1.72 -5.52 -15.66
CA ARG A 109 1.92 -6.93 -15.28
C ARG A 109 2.76 -7.70 -16.29
N ASN A 110 2.62 -7.35 -17.58
CA ASN A 110 3.34 -7.96 -18.69
C ASN A 110 4.22 -6.92 -19.39
N PRO A 111 5.27 -7.34 -20.11
CA PRO A 111 6.09 -6.42 -20.91
C PRO A 111 5.25 -5.65 -21.92
N VAL A 112 5.34 -4.32 -21.85
CA VAL A 112 4.73 -3.40 -22.81
C VAL A 112 5.74 -2.30 -23.15
N GLY A 113 5.65 -1.75 -24.36
CA GLY A 113 6.42 -0.56 -24.70
C GLY A 113 5.85 0.67 -24.00
N GLY A 114 6.72 1.56 -23.51
CA GLY A 114 6.29 2.79 -22.82
C GLY A 114 7.47 3.59 -22.27
N THR A 115 7.15 4.75 -21.69
CA THR A 115 8.12 5.56 -20.94
C THR A 115 8.17 5.05 -19.50
N PRO A 116 9.34 4.62 -18.99
CA PRO A 116 9.46 4.20 -17.60
C PRO A 116 9.37 5.39 -16.65
N GLU A 117 8.82 5.16 -15.46
CA GLU A 117 8.83 6.10 -14.33
C GLU A 117 9.89 5.69 -13.31
N ILE A 118 10.44 6.65 -12.57
CA ILE A 118 11.28 6.39 -11.39
C ILE A 118 10.32 6.28 -10.18
N PRO A 119 10.17 5.10 -9.55
CA PRO A 119 9.38 4.97 -8.34
C PRO A 119 10.15 5.59 -7.15
N GLY A 120 9.45 6.40 -6.35
CA GLY A 120 10.03 7.15 -5.24
C GLY A 120 10.61 8.49 -5.70
N GLY A 121 9.98 9.58 -5.25
CA GLY A 121 10.35 10.96 -5.58
C GLY A 121 9.27 11.95 -5.14
#